data_AF-A0A7Y4ZG35-F1
#
_entry.id   AF-A0A7Y4ZG35-F1
#
_cell.length_a   1.000
_cell.length_b   1.000
_cell.length_c   1.000
_cell.angle_alpha   90.00
_cell.angle_beta   90.00
_cell.angle_gamma   90.00
#
_symmetry.space_group_name_H-M   'P 1'
#
loop_
_entity.id
_entity.type
_entity.pdbx_description
1 polymer ?
#
loop_
_entity_poly.entity_id
_entity_poly.type
_entity_poly.pdbx_seq_one_letter_code
_entity_poly.pdbx_strand_id
1 'polypeptide(L)'
;MDERQAKDLGERFRRAVSKAAGVEELQNADARDFVFVADRPVLIGSFKVSASGLRPFYVSLVSGSDTRQHNFQLFVMEKRKGSPMLGTSRHNGANLVWRYNPTKQSGDNAKRKAEFIRLAGADSLILPLPDDDIQPFAEQVVHALTLRHQADAAGGAVDGEPDEASDDDGPRDGPSYWKISPGEVGGEWPTCCEKQVILIGWKELGDLSGIDEAEFDRRAAAARKDHDWGGGVAQAWKFRNIRVGDRIVANAGTKRVLGIGTVTGPYQFVSGSEYPHRLPVRWDDVEPRVVDMPGWRRTLVRLTESTFNTLAQAPQASAVVADAPTPVAAPSGGIDFDGVIAQLESRSLSFPAELLASYLLALQARRFVLLTGISGTGKTQLALEVARLFSPRTTNSEADGAEKVLAPDMLKRGRFVVPATLAKEFDALTGEGRRIDVRLLGRQVESMSVYKDPARPNLLIVLLSGEGKRAFQTTLSAGDRLSLRRETIDGKEVLVADRAAATDDHLPTTSFG
;
A
#
# COMPACT_ATOMS: atom_id res chain seq x y z
N MET A 1 11.61 -16.05 -28.16
CA MET A 1 12.36 -17.30 -28.39
C MET A 1 11.33 -18.41 -28.38
N ASP A 2 11.43 -19.36 -29.30
CA ASP A 2 10.45 -20.43 -29.42
C ASP A 2 10.50 -21.42 -28.23
N GLU A 3 9.52 -22.32 -28.18
CA GLU A 3 9.41 -23.34 -27.13
C GLU A 3 10.62 -24.29 -27.11
N ARG A 4 11.25 -24.54 -28.26
CA ARG A 4 12.42 -25.42 -28.40
C ARG A 4 13.62 -24.84 -27.66
N GLN A 5 13.84 -23.56 -27.82
CA GLN A 5 14.88 -22.80 -27.13
C GLN A 5 14.71 -22.79 -25.61
N ALA A 6 13.46 -22.71 -25.14
CA ALA A 6 13.15 -22.77 -23.71
C ALA A 6 13.42 -24.17 -23.11
N LYS A 7 13.07 -25.22 -23.86
CA LYS A 7 13.38 -26.61 -23.50
C LYS A 7 14.89 -26.87 -23.48
N ASP A 8 15.65 -26.37 -24.46
CA ASP A 8 17.12 -26.47 -24.47
C ASP A 8 17.74 -25.84 -23.21
N LEU A 9 17.23 -24.67 -22.79
CA LEU A 9 17.68 -24.02 -21.57
C LEU A 9 17.37 -24.85 -20.31
N GLY A 10 16.19 -25.47 -20.24
CA GLY A 10 15.87 -26.42 -19.16
C GLY A 10 16.82 -27.62 -19.13
N GLU A 11 17.12 -28.20 -20.30
CA GLU A 11 18.07 -29.31 -20.41
C GLU A 11 19.50 -28.94 -20.01
N ARG A 12 19.93 -27.69 -20.24
CA ARG A 12 21.22 -27.20 -19.75
C ARG A 12 21.30 -27.21 -18.22
N PHE A 13 20.26 -26.75 -17.53
CA PHE A 13 20.21 -26.85 -16.07
C PHE A 13 20.18 -28.30 -15.59
N ARG A 14 19.42 -29.20 -16.24
CA ARG A 14 19.41 -30.63 -15.91
C ARG A 14 20.75 -31.31 -16.12
N ARG A 15 21.53 -30.89 -17.12
CA ARG A 15 22.93 -31.33 -17.27
C ARG A 15 23.80 -30.88 -16.09
N ALA A 16 23.70 -29.63 -15.68
CA ALA A 16 24.42 -29.12 -14.51
C ALA A 16 24.04 -29.88 -13.22
N VAL A 17 22.75 -30.26 -13.06
CA VAL A 17 22.28 -31.16 -11.98
C VAL A 17 22.99 -32.51 -12.08
N SER A 18 22.99 -33.13 -13.26
CA SER A 18 23.60 -34.45 -13.50
C SER A 18 25.11 -34.48 -13.27
N LYS A 19 25.79 -33.34 -13.43
CA LYS A 19 27.22 -33.15 -13.17
C LYS A 19 27.54 -32.77 -11.72
N ALA A 20 26.55 -32.65 -10.85
CA ALA A 20 26.68 -32.17 -9.48
C ALA A 20 27.36 -30.78 -9.39
N ALA A 21 27.13 -29.92 -10.38
CA ALA A 21 27.70 -28.57 -10.45
C ALA A 21 26.99 -27.57 -9.50
N GLY A 22 26.50 -28.03 -8.35
CA GLY A 22 25.77 -27.18 -7.40
C GLY A 22 24.38 -26.75 -7.86
N VAL A 23 23.75 -27.49 -8.79
CA VAL A 23 22.37 -27.25 -9.23
C VAL A 23 21.48 -28.40 -8.77
N GLU A 24 20.30 -28.06 -8.24
CA GLU A 24 19.28 -29.01 -7.79
C GLU A 24 17.95 -28.67 -8.50
N GLU A 25 17.34 -29.63 -9.21
CA GLU A 25 16.00 -29.45 -9.79
C GLU A 25 14.93 -29.68 -8.72
N LEU A 26 14.05 -28.69 -8.54
CA LEU A 26 12.95 -28.73 -7.59
C LEU A 26 11.76 -29.46 -8.21
N GLN A 27 11.14 -30.37 -7.45
CA GLN A 27 10.09 -31.26 -7.94
C GLN A 27 8.74 -30.94 -7.28
N ASN A 28 7.64 -31.25 -7.98
CA ASN A 28 6.27 -31.23 -7.43
C ASN A 28 5.84 -29.87 -6.81
N ALA A 29 5.44 -29.88 -5.53
CA ALA A 29 4.95 -28.69 -4.82
C ALA A 29 6.03 -27.61 -4.71
N ASP A 30 7.28 -28.01 -4.50
CA ASP A 30 8.43 -27.11 -4.41
C ASP A 30 8.67 -26.38 -5.74
N ALA A 31 8.33 -26.97 -6.88
CA ALA A 31 8.45 -26.31 -8.19
C ALA A 31 7.35 -25.25 -8.40
N ARG A 32 6.19 -25.40 -7.75
CA ARG A 32 5.02 -24.51 -7.90
C ARG A 32 5.08 -23.26 -7.03
N ASP A 33 5.89 -23.27 -5.97
CA ASP A 33 6.11 -22.13 -5.07
C ASP A 33 6.71 -20.90 -5.78
N PHE A 34 7.21 -21.08 -7.01
CA PHE A 34 7.94 -20.07 -7.77
C PHE A 34 7.20 -19.57 -9.03
N VAL A 35 5.94 -19.97 -9.25
CA VAL A 35 5.14 -19.53 -10.40
C VAL A 35 4.11 -18.48 -9.95
N PHE A 36 4.27 -17.25 -10.41
CA PHE A 36 3.27 -16.19 -10.24
C PHE A 36 2.12 -16.41 -11.25
N VAL A 37 0.91 -16.73 -10.78
CA VAL A 37 -0.21 -17.08 -11.68
C VAL A 37 -1.29 -16.00 -11.68
N ALA A 38 -1.36 -15.25 -12.77
CA ALA A 38 -2.62 -14.70 -13.29
C ALA A 38 -3.06 -15.48 -14.55
N ASP A 39 -2.12 -15.88 -15.40
CA ASP A 39 -2.39 -16.65 -16.62
C ASP A 39 -1.44 -17.86 -16.69
N ARG A 40 -1.98 -19.07 -16.52
CA ARG A 40 -1.29 -20.37 -16.38
C ARG A 40 -0.08 -20.54 -17.35
N PRO A 41 1.15 -20.16 -16.98
CA PRO A 41 2.32 -20.44 -17.80
C PRO A 41 2.67 -21.92 -17.63
N VAL A 42 3.21 -22.56 -18.67
CA VAL A 42 3.71 -23.93 -18.53
C VAL A 42 5.09 -23.86 -17.88
N LEU A 43 5.21 -24.39 -16.66
CA LEU A 43 6.49 -24.49 -15.96
C LEU A 43 7.37 -25.53 -16.66
N ILE A 44 8.54 -25.12 -17.13
CA ILE A 44 9.53 -25.98 -17.80
C ILE A 44 10.45 -26.63 -16.77
N GLY A 45 10.78 -25.91 -15.69
CA GLY A 45 11.59 -26.40 -14.58
C GLY A 45 11.92 -25.29 -13.60
N SER A 46 12.18 -25.68 -12.36
CA SER A 46 12.66 -24.81 -11.29
C SER A 46 13.92 -25.42 -10.68
N PHE A 47 14.94 -24.60 -10.44
CA PHE A 47 16.25 -25.05 -10.02
C PHE A 47 16.76 -24.19 -8.86
N LYS A 48 17.35 -24.81 -7.86
CA LYS A 48 18.17 -24.13 -6.86
C LYS A 48 19.62 -24.17 -7.32
N VAL A 49 20.27 -23.02 -7.37
CA VAL A 49 21.68 -22.88 -7.76
C VAL A 49 22.49 -22.50 -6.52
N SER A 50 23.52 -23.29 -6.23
CA SER A 50 24.41 -23.20 -5.07
C SER A 50 25.87 -23.28 -5.55
N ALA A 51 26.29 -22.25 -6.29
CA ALA A 51 27.65 -22.13 -6.81
C ALA A 51 28.66 -21.77 -5.72
N SER A 52 29.93 -22.17 -5.90
CA SER A 52 30.96 -22.02 -4.87
C SER A 52 31.23 -20.54 -4.56
N GLY A 53 31.26 -20.19 -3.26
CA GLY A 53 31.51 -18.82 -2.80
C GLY A 53 30.36 -17.82 -3.03
N LEU A 54 29.21 -18.27 -3.55
CA LEU A 54 28.07 -17.43 -3.87
C LEU A 54 26.86 -17.77 -2.99
N ARG A 55 26.01 -16.77 -2.74
CA ARG A 55 24.73 -17.00 -2.07
C ARG A 55 23.81 -17.83 -2.97
N PRO A 56 23.10 -18.86 -2.45
CA PRO A 56 22.17 -19.63 -3.25
C PRO A 56 21.02 -18.78 -3.76
N PHE A 57 20.53 -19.11 -4.94
CA PHE A 57 19.33 -18.50 -5.53
C PHE A 57 18.51 -19.55 -6.27
N TYR A 58 17.32 -19.16 -6.69
CA TYR A 58 16.37 -20.01 -7.38
C TYR A 58 16.12 -19.48 -8.79
N VAL A 59 15.98 -20.39 -9.74
CA VAL A 59 15.67 -20.10 -11.14
C VAL A 59 14.39 -20.82 -11.51
N SER A 60 13.45 -20.13 -12.14
CA SER A 60 12.25 -20.75 -12.73
C SER A 60 12.14 -20.41 -14.20
N LEU A 61 11.95 -21.44 -15.02
CA LEU A 61 11.75 -21.35 -16.46
C LEU A 61 10.28 -21.59 -16.78
N VAL A 62 9.65 -20.63 -17.43
CA VAL A 62 8.25 -20.74 -17.84
C VAL A 62 8.08 -20.45 -19.32
N SER A 63 7.18 -21.17 -20.00
CA SER A 63 6.68 -20.78 -21.34
C SER A 63 5.30 -20.13 -21.24
N GLY A 64 5.08 -19.08 -22.04
CA GLY A 64 3.78 -18.42 -22.14
C GLY A 64 2.68 -19.36 -22.66
N SER A 65 1.44 -19.09 -22.24
CA SER A 65 0.23 -19.85 -22.62
C SER A 65 -0.39 -19.43 -23.95
N ASP A 66 0.02 -18.28 -24.51
CA ASP A 66 -0.52 -17.75 -25.77
C ASP A 66 0.33 -18.21 -26.96
N THR A 67 -0.29 -19.01 -27.83
CA THR A 67 0.31 -19.58 -29.04
C THR A 67 0.71 -18.54 -30.09
N ARG A 68 0.34 -17.25 -29.92
CA ARG A 68 0.66 -16.17 -30.86
C ARG A 68 1.91 -15.37 -30.52
N GLN A 69 2.45 -15.50 -29.31
CA GLN A 69 3.71 -14.87 -28.90
C GLN A 69 4.55 -15.89 -28.14
N HIS A 70 5.30 -16.71 -28.89
CA HIS A 70 6.28 -17.65 -28.33
C HIS A 70 7.36 -16.91 -27.52
N ASN A 71 7.09 -16.70 -26.24
CA ASN A 71 7.99 -16.06 -25.28
C ASN A 71 8.08 -16.94 -24.04
N PHE A 72 9.24 -17.55 -23.81
CA PHE A 72 9.58 -18.07 -22.50
C PHE A 72 10.19 -16.95 -21.63
N GLN A 73 10.16 -17.12 -20.32
CA GLN A 73 10.80 -16.23 -19.36
C GLN A 73 11.60 -17.04 -18.35
N LEU A 74 12.79 -16.54 -18.02
CA LEU A 74 13.59 -17.01 -16.89
C LEU A 74 13.43 -16.01 -15.76
N PHE A 75 12.99 -16.50 -14.60
CA PHE A 75 12.90 -15.75 -13.37
C PHE A 75 13.99 -16.17 -12.39
N VAL A 76 14.58 -15.20 -11.69
CA VAL A 76 15.51 -15.44 -10.59
C VAL A 76 14.89 -14.94 -9.30
N MET A 77 14.92 -15.76 -8.25
CA MET A 77 14.39 -15.46 -6.92
C MET A 77 15.47 -15.73 -5.85
N GLU A 78 15.56 -14.88 -4.84
CA GLU A 78 16.47 -15.09 -3.70
C GLU A 78 15.86 -15.98 -2.60
N LYS A 79 14.53 -16.21 -2.64
CA LYS A 79 13.78 -16.94 -1.61
C LYS A 79 12.79 -17.93 -2.23
N ARG A 80 12.50 -19.02 -1.51
CA ARG A 80 11.61 -20.13 -1.93
C ARG A 80 10.16 -19.71 -2.25
N LYS A 81 9.70 -18.58 -1.68
CA LYS A 81 8.35 -18.01 -1.86
C LYS A 81 8.41 -16.48 -2.03
N GLY A 82 9.33 -16.01 -2.87
CA GLY A 82 9.58 -14.59 -3.11
C GLY A 82 9.18 -14.12 -4.51
N SER A 83 8.93 -12.82 -4.65
CA SER A 83 8.76 -12.20 -5.97
C SER A 83 10.03 -12.35 -6.82
N PRO A 84 9.92 -12.55 -8.14
CA PRO A 84 11.08 -12.55 -9.02
C PRO A 84 11.90 -11.26 -8.91
N MET A 85 13.19 -11.41 -8.62
CA MET A 85 14.16 -10.32 -8.56
C MET A 85 14.77 -10.04 -9.92
N LEU A 86 14.91 -11.04 -10.80
CA LEU A 86 15.29 -10.84 -12.19
C LEU A 86 14.29 -11.56 -13.09
N GLY A 87 14.02 -10.99 -14.26
CA GLY A 87 13.16 -11.58 -15.29
C GLY A 87 13.74 -11.31 -16.66
N THR A 88 14.15 -12.35 -17.38
CA THR A 88 14.71 -12.19 -18.73
C THR A 88 13.60 -12.36 -19.77
N SER A 89 13.45 -11.39 -20.66
CA SER A 89 12.46 -11.42 -21.75
C SER A 89 13.09 -11.42 -23.15
N ARG A 90 14.42 -11.33 -23.23
CA ARG A 90 15.20 -11.31 -24.48
C ARG A 90 16.44 -12.19 -24.37
N HIS A 91 16.91 -12.64 -25.52
CA HIS A 91 18.11 -13.46 -25.70
C HIS A 91 18.68 -13.18 -27.08
N ASN A 92 20.00 -13.25 -27.24
CA ASN A 92 20.70 -12.90 -28.48
C ASN A 92 21.36 -14.09 -29.20
N GLY A 93 20.96 -15.32 -28.89
CA GLY A 93 21.51 -16.55 -29.47
C GLY A 93 22.50 -17.26 -28.55
N ALA A 94 23.31 -16.49 -27.82
CA ALA A 94 24.34 -17.03 -26.92
C ALA A 94 24.16 -16.62 -25.44
N ASN A 95 23.32 -15.62 -25.17
CA ASN A 95 23.15 -15.05 -23.84
C ASN A 95 21.72 -14.59 -23.58
N LEU A 96 21.32 -14.66 -22.32
CA LEU A 96 20.11 -14.04 -21.82
C LEU A 96 20.37 -12.54 -21.57
N VAL A 97 19.35 -11.72 -21.78
CA VAL A 97 19.42 -10.29 -21.50
C VAL A 97 18.42 -9.95 -20.40
N TRP A 98 18.95 -9.44 -19.29
CA TRP A 98 18.14 -8.86 -18.23
C TRP A 98 18.21 -7.34 -18.32
N ARG A 99 17.06 -6.68 -18.43
CA ARG A 99 16.97 -5.22 -18.35
C ARG A 99 16.49 -4.83 -16.96
N TYR A 100 17.20 -3.89 -16.33
CA TYR A 100 16.74 -3.37 -15.05
C TYR A 100 15.44 -2.59 -15.24
N ASN A 101 14.42 -3.00 -14.49
CA ASN A 101 13.15 -2.29 -14.41
C ASN A 101 12.78 -2.17 -12.94
N PRO A 102 12.65 -0.95 -12.39
CA PRO A 102 12.23 -0.76 -11.00
C PRO A 102 10.87 -1.42 -10.78
N THR A 103 10.79 -2.39 -9.88
CA THR A 103 9.51 -3.06 -9.56
C THR A 103 8.78 -2.41 -8.38
N LYS A 104 9.42 -1.44 -7.70
CA LYS A 104 8.85 -0.73 -6.55
C LYS A 104 7.83 0.32 -7.02
N GLN A 105 6.65 0.33 -6.40
CA GLN A 105 5.56 1.26 -6.72
C GLN A 105 5.78 2.66 -6.09
N SER A 106 6.62 2.78 -5.05
CA SER A 106 7.03 4.07 -4.47
C SER A 106 8.54 4.34 -4.53
N GLY A 107 8.92 5.58 -4.19
CA GLY A 107 10.28 6.11 -4.26
C GLY A 107 10.63 6.67 -5.65
N ASP A 108 11.86 7.14 -5.80
CA ASP A 108 12.34 7.79 -7.01
C ASP A 108 12.88 6.76 -8.01
N ASN A 109 12.01 6.25 -8.87
CA ASN A 109 12.37 5.32 -9.94
C ASN A 109 13.37 5.91 -10.95
N ALA A 110 13.39 7.24 -11.14
CA ALA A 110 14.38 7.88 -12.01
C ALA A 110 15.76 7.79 -11.38
N LYS A 111 15.86 8.03 -10.07
CA LYS A 111 17.12 7.88 -9.31
C LYS A 111 17.60 6.43 -9.27
N ARG A 112 16.70 5.45 -9.09
CA ARG A 112 17.08 4.02 -9.15
C ARG A 112 17.66 3.64 -10.51
N LYS A 113 16.99 4.06 -11.59
CA LYS A 113 17.44 3.78 -12.95
C LYS A 113 18.77 4.47 -13.26
N ALA A 114 18.93 5.72 -12.84
CA ALA A 114 20.19 6.46 -13.00
C ALA A 114 21.33 5.79 -12.23
N GLU A 115 21.08 5.34 -11.00
CA GLU A 115 22.08 4.64 -10.19
C GLU A 115 22.45 3.28 -10.80
N PHE A 116 21.48 2.51 -11.27
CA PHE A 116 21.75 1.26 -11.97
C PHE A 116 22.65 1.49 -13.19
N ILE A 117 22.31 2.46 -14.06
CA ILE A 117 23.11 2.78 -15.24
C ILE A 117 24.51 3.24 -14.85
N ARG A 118 24.63 4.02 -13.77
CA ARG A 118 25.93 4.47 -13.24
C ARG A 118 26.81 3.31 -12.80
N LEU A 119 26.24 2.31 -12.12
CA LEU A 119 26.96 1.15 -11.59
C LEU A 119 27.26 0.10 -12.67
N ALA A 120 26.29 -0.19 -13.54
CA ALA A 120 26.36 -1.23 -14.56
C ALA A 120 26.97 -0.75 -15.89
N GLY A 121 27.06 0.57 -16.11
CA GLY A 121 27.45 1.17 -17.39
C GLY A 121 26.39 1.05 -18.50
N ALA A 122 25.26 0.39 -18.23
CA ALA A 122 24.18 0.15 -19.18
C ALA A 122 22.83 -0.02 -18.46
N ASP A 123 21.73 -0.01 -19.21
CA ASP A 123 20.38 -0.27 -18.66
C ASP A 123 20.04 -1.77 -18.56
N SER A 124 20.95 -2.64 -19.02
CA SER A 124 20.78 -4.08 -19.11
C SER A 124 22.10 -4.81 -18.92
N LEU A 125 22.00 -6.06 -18.46
CA LEU A 125 23.11 -7.00 -18.30
C LEU A 125 22.91 -8.21 -19.19
N ILE A 126 24.03 -8.77 -19.62
CA ILE A 126 24.11 -9.99 -20.40
C ILE A 126 24.47 -11.12 -19.43
N LEU A 127 23.60 -12.12 -19.34
CA LEU A 127 23.83 -13.32 -18.55
C LEU A 127 24.19 -14.46 -19.53
N PRO A 128 25.33 -15.14 -19.37
CA PRO A 128 25.66 -16.28 -20.21
C PRO A 128 24.61 -17.37 -20.04
N LEU A 129 24.46 -18.25 -21.04
CA LEU A 129 23.64 -19.43 -20.84
C LEU A 129 24.33 -20.37 -19.84
N PRO A 130 23.59 -21.05 -18.97
CA PRO A 130 24.17 -22.11 -18.14
C PRO A 130 24.68 -23.23 -19.05
N ASP A 131 25.83 -23.79 -18.69
CA ASP A 131 26.39 -24.99 -19.30
C ASP A 131 26.76 -26.01 -18.20
N ASP A 132 27.69 -26.91 -18.50
CA ASP A 132 28.15 -27.92 -17.52
C ASP A 132 28.84 -27.28 -16.31
N ASP A 133 29.41 -26.09 -16.47
CA ASP A 133 29.92 -25.26 -15.38
C ASP A 133 28.92 -24.14 -15.06
N ILE A 134 28.20 -24.27 -13.94
CA ILE A 134 27.22 -23.25 -13.56
C ILE A 134 27.88 -21.94 -13.10
N GLN A 135 29.17 -21.94 -12.78
CA GLN A 135 29.84 -20.85 -12.09
C GLN A 135 29.74 -19.51 -12.85
N PRO A 136 30.04 -19.42 -14.18
CA PRO A 136 29.95 -18.15 -14.90
C PRO A 136 28.53 -17.58 -14.96
N PHE A 137 27.52 -18.46 -15.06
CA PHE A 137 26.12 -18.06 -14.99
C PHE A 137 25.77 -17.52 -13.59
N ALA A 138 26.17 -18.24 -12.55
CA ALA A 138 25.88 -17.86 -11.17
C ALA A 138 26.53 -16.54 -10.77
N GLU A 139 27.79 -16.30 -11.16
CA GLU A 139 28.51 -15.06 -10.90
C GLU A 139 27.80 -13.85 -11.51
N GLN A 140 27.35 -13.97 -12.76
CA GLN A 140 26.64 -12.89 -13.44
C GLN A 140 25.25 -12.65 -12.85
N VAL A 141 24.55 -13.70 -12.41
CA VAL A 141 23.27 -13.55 -11.70
C VAL A 141 23.45 -12.84 -10.36
N VAL A 142 24.43 -13.24 -9.54
CA VAL A 142 24.71 -12.59 -8.25
C VAL A 142 25.18 -11.14 -8.43
N HIS A 143 25.96 -10.87 -9.48
CA HIS A 143 26.33 -9.51 -9.85
C HIS A 143 25.10 -8.66 -10.18
N ALA A 144 24.18 -9.18 -11.00
CA ALA A 144 22.92 -8.51 -11.34
C ALA A 144 22.03 -8.23 -10.11
N LEU A 145 21.92 -9.19 -9.19
CA LEU A 145 21.19 -9.03 -7.92
C LEU A 145 21.82 -7.94 -7.05
N THR A 146 23.16 -7.93 -6.95
CA THR A 146 23.89 -6.92 -6.15
C THR A 146 23.65 -5.51 -6.68
N LEU A 147 23.77 -5.32 -8.00
CA LEU A 147 23.52 -4.04 -8.67
C LEU A 147 22.07 -3.58 -8.48
N ARG A 148 21.12 -4.51 -8.57
CA ARG A 148 19.70 -4.24 -8.30
C ARG A 148 19.47 -3.72 -6.88
N HIS A 149 20.03 -4.39 -5.86
CA HIS A 149 19.87 -3.97 -4.46
C HIS A 149 20.44 -2.56 -4.23
N GLN A 150 21.62 -2.27 -4.78
CA GLN A 150 22.25 -0.93 -4.69
C GLN A 150 21.40 0.15 -5.38
N ALA A 151 20.93 -0.12 -6.59
CA ALA A 151 20.04 0.79 -7.33
C ALA A 151 18.72 1.03 -6.59
N ASP A 152 18.11 -0.03 -6.05
CA ASP A 152 16.84 0.04 -5.33
C ASP A 152 16.96 0.85 -4.02
N ALA A 153 18.10 0.77 -3.34
CA ALA A 153 18.42 1.55 -2.14
C ALA A 153 18.56 3.05 -2.44
N ALA A 154 19.19 3.42 -3.56
CA ALA A 154 19.40 4.82 -3.94
C ALA A 154 18.10 5.60 -4.15
N GLY A 155 17.02 4.93 -4.56
CA GLY A 155 15.70 5.52 -4.81
C GLY A 155 14.90 5.94 -3.57
N GLY A 156 15.41 5.69 -2.35
CA GLY A 156 14.68 5.95 -1.11
C GLY A 156 13.50 5.00 -0.93
N ALA A 157 13.54 4.15 0.08
CA ALA A 157 12.43 3.26 0.41
C ALA A 157 11.50 3.96 1.42
N VAL A 158 10.28 4.30 0.99
CA VAL A 158 9.12 4.44 1.89
C VAL A 158 7.98 3.55 1.38
N ASP A 159 8.30 2.40 0.78
CA ASP A 159 7.41 1.24 0.76
C ASP A 159 8.07 0.18 1.63
N GLY A 160 7.93 0.34 2.94
CA GLY A 160 8.41 -0.66 3.88
C GLY A 160 7.45 -1.84 3.94
N GLU A 161 7.55 -2.83 3.05
CA GLU A 161 7.76 -4.15 3.65
C GLU A 161 9.03 -3.93 4.47
N PRO A 162 8.97 -4.01 5.82
CA PRO A 162 10.17 -3.87 6.63
C PRO A 162 11.26 -4.76 6.03
N ASP A 163 12.53 -4.43 6.20
CA ASP A 163 13.58 -5.42 5.99
C ASP A 163 13.23 -6.63 6.87
N GLU A 164 12.48 -7.59 6.30
CA GLU A 164 12.06 -8.78 6.99
C GLU A 164 13.33 -9.61 7.08
N ALA A 165 13.89 -9.69 8.30
CA ALA A 165 15.00 -10.59 8.58
C ALA A 165 14.64 -11.98 8.03
N SER A 166 15.61 -12.65 7.40
CA SER A 166 15.41 -13.95 6.75
C SER A 166 14.65 -14.91 7.68
N ASP A 167 13.62 -15.57 7.17
CA ASP A 167 12.76 -16.55 7.87
C ASP A 167 13.50 -17.86 8.29
N ASP A 168 14.83 -17.84 8.42
CA ASP A 168 15.65 -19.01 8.75
C ASP A 168 15.63 -19.30 10.26
N ASP A 169 14.77 -20.25 10.68
CA ASP A 169 14.52 -20.72 12.07
C ASP A 169 15.61 -21.61 12.68
N GLY A 170 16.83 -21.58 12.13
CA GLY A 170 18.01 -22.23 12.69
C GLY A 170 18.39 -21.76 14.11
N PRO A 171 19.40 -22.37 14.75
CA PRO A 171 19.92 -21.94 16.05
C PRO A 171 20.40 -20.48 15.96
N ARG A 172 19.96 -19.63 16.89
CA ARG A 172 20.32 -18.20 16.93
C ARG A 172 20.84 -17.83 18.32
N ASP A 173 21.92 -17.05 18.37
CA ASP A 173 22.56 -16.55 19.60
C ASP A 173 21.96 -15.22 20.11
N GLY A 174 20.63 -15.02 19.97
CA GLY A 174 20.00 -13.79 20.42
C GLY A 174 18.48 -13.70 20.16
N PRO A 175 17.82 -12.66 20.71
CA PRO A 175 16.38 -12.48 20.56
C PRO A 175 16.02 -12.09 19.12
N SER A 176 14.88 -12.59 18.65
CA SER A 176 14.28 -12.11 17.41
C SER A 176 13.34 -10.94 17.69
N TYR A 177 13.20 -10.06 16.70
CA TYR A 177 12.41 -8.84 16.80
C TYR A 177 11.17 -8.96 15.92
N TRP A 178 10.01 -8.62 16.47
CA TRP A 178 8.73 -8.82 15.81
C TRP A 178 7.84 -7.60 15.94
N LYS A 179 7.10 -7.32 14.88
CA LYS A 179 6.01 -6.35 14.84
C LYS A 179 4.70 -7.13 14.82
N ILE A 180 3.81 -6.88 15.78
CA ILE A 180 2.53 -7.58 15.91
C ILE A 180 1.37 -6.58 16.00
N SER A 181 0.34 -6.77 15.18
CA SER A 181 -0.87 -5.93 15.18
C SER A 181 -1.94 -6.56 16.08
N PRO A 182 -2.22 -6.02 17.29
CA PRO A 182 -3.27 -6.54 18.17
C PRO A 182 -4.65 -6.12 17.67
N GLY A 183 -5.26 -6.96 16.84
CA GLY A 183 -6.55 -6.68 16.23
C GLY A 183 -6.52 -5.57 15.16
N GLU A 184 -7.69 -5.23 14.64
CA GLU A 184 -7.83 -4.21 13.60
C GLU A 184 -7.41 -2.83 14.13
N VAL A 185 -6.39 -2.22 13.50
CA VAL A 185 -5.82 -0.92 13.87
C VAL A 185 -5.44 -0.83 15.37
N GLY A 186 -5.06 -1.96 15.97
CA GLY A 186 -4.65 -2.01 17.39
C GLY A 186 -5.82 -2.05 18.38
N GLY A 187 -7.03 -2.38 17.95
CA GLY A 187 -8.23 -2.39 18.80
C GLY A 187 -8.13 -3.24 20.07
N GLU A 188 -7.28 -4.28 20.07
CA GLU A 188 -7.07 -5.18 21.22
C GLU A 188 -5.90 -4.76 22.13
N TRP A 189 -5.29 -3.62 21.87
CA TRP A 189 -4.21 -3.09 22.70
C TRP A 189 -4.58 -2.95 24.19
N PRO A 190 -5.77 -2.45 24.59
CA PRO A 190 -6.14 -2.38 25.99
C PRO A 190 -6.06 -3.75 26.68
N THR A 191 -6.60 -4.79 26.04
CA THR A 191 -6.53 -6.17 26.52
C THR A 191 -5.08 -6.65 26.64
N CYS A 192 -4.25 -6.34 25.64
CA CYS A 192 -2.83 -6.73 25.60
C CYS A 192 -2.05 -6.11 26.77
N CYS A 193 -2.27 -4.83 27.03
CA CYS A 193 -1.62 -4.08 28.09
C CYS A 193 -2.08 -4.54 29.47
N GLU A 194 -3.40 -4.65 29.70
CA GLU A 194 -3.98 -5.06 30.98
C GLU A 194 -3.57 -6.48 31.36
N LYS A 195 -3.67 -7.42 30.41
CA LYS A 195 -3.43 -8.84 30.66
C LYS A 195 -1.98 -9.27 30.45
N GLN A 196 -1.08 -8.36 30.08
CA GLN A 196 0.34 -8.63 29.79
C GLN A 196 0.49 -9.76 28.75
N VAL A 197 -0.22 -9.61 27.63
CA VAL A 197 -0.17 -10.56 26.50
C VAL A 197 -0.07 -9.80 25.19
N ILE A 198 0.40 -10.47 24.13
CA ILE A 198 0.10 -10.11 22.74
C ILE A 198 -0.77 -11.21 22.13
N LEU A 199 -1.73 -10.84 21.29
CA LEU A 199 -2.74 -11.77 20.75
C LEU A 199 -2.97 -11.59 19.25
N ILE A 200 -3.40 -12.67 18.59
CA ILE A 200 -3.82 -12.68 17.18
C ILE A 200 -5.07 -13.58 16.98
N GLY A 201 -5.71 -13.45 15.80
CA GLY A 201 -6.98 -14.09 15.42
C GLY A 201 -6.85 -15.55 14.99
N TRP A 202 -7.60 -15.99 13.96
CA TRP A 202 -7.58 -17.35 13.37
C TRP A 202 -8.06 -18.49 14.28
N LYS A 203 -9.19 -18.27 14.98
CA LYS A 203 -9.78 -19.24 15.91
C LYS A 203 -10.07 -20.61 15.31
N GLU A 204 -10.33 -20.68 14.01
CA GLU A 204 -10.65 -21.89 13.27
C GLU A 204 -9.46 -22.85 13.14
N LEU A 205 -8.23 -22.36 13.32
CA LEU A 205 -7.05 -23.23 13.35
C LEU A 205 -6.96 -24.07 14.64
N GLY A 206 -7.73 -23.68 15.67
CA GLY A 206 -7.72 -24.33 16.97
C GLY A 206 -6.38 -24.18 17.69
N ASP A 207 -6.15 -25.03 18.68
CA ASP A 207 -4.90 -25.05 19.42
C ASP A 207 -3.75 -25.60 18.54
N LEU A 208 -2.69 -24.81 18.42
CA LEU A 208 -1.45 -25.12 17.69
C LEU A 208 -0.36 -25.73 18.58
N SER A 209 -0.66 -25.96 19.86
CA SER A 209 0.24 -26.61 20.80
C SER A 209 0.49 -28.06 20.38
N GLY A 210 1.76 -28.44 20.28
CA GLY A 210 2.17 -29.84 20.04
C GLY A 210 1.92 -30.38 18.63
N ILE A 211 1.47 -29.56 17.67
CA ILE A 211 1.30 -29.99 16.28
C ILE A 211 2.56 -29.72 15.45
N ASP A 212 2.78 -30.54 14.41
CA ASP A 212 3.83 -30.33 13.42
C ASP A 212 3.36 -29.43 12.25
N GLU A 213 4.30 -29.04 11.40
CA GLU A 213 4.04 -28.12 10.28
C GLU A 213 3.10 -28.76 9.24
N ALA A 214 3.20 -30.08 9.04
CA ALA A 214 2.35 -30.80 8.12
C ALA A 214 0.88 -30.78 8.58
N GLU A 215 0.62 -30.98 9.87
CA GLU A 215 -0.71 -30.86 10.45
C GLU A 215 -1.23 -29.42 10.41
N PHE A 216 -0.37 -28.43 10.68
CA PHE A 216 -0.73 -27.02 10.51
C PHE A 216 -1.18 -26.73 9.07
N ASP A 217 -0.41 -27.16 8.07
CA ASP A 217 -0.72 -26.94 6.66
C ASP A 217 -2.05 -27.60 6.26
N ARG A 218 -2.35 -28.79 6.79
CA ARG A 218 -3.66 -29.44 6.61
C ARG A 218 -4.80 -28.59 7.16
N ARG A 219 -4.68 -28.09 8.40
CA ARG A 219 -5.71 -27.25 9.05
C ARG A 219 -5.87 -25.91 8.33
N ALA A 220 -4.76 -25.27 7.97
CA ALA A 220 -4.72 -24.03 7.22
C ALA A 220 -5.38 -24.18 5.84
N ALA A 221 -5.12 -25.28 5.13
CA ALA A 221 -5.74 -25.56 3.85
C ALA A 221 -7.25 -25.84 3.97
N ALA A 222 -7.70 -26.53 5.02
CA ALA A 222 -9.11 -26.75 5.29
C ALA A 222 -9.85 -25.43 5.55
N ALA A 223 -9.31 -24.59 6.45
CA ALA A 223 -9.97 -23.36 6.85
C ALA A 223 -10.02 -22.29 5.73
N ARG A 224 -9.11 -22.34 4.75
CA ARG A 224 -9.16 -21.50 3.53
C ARG A 224 -10.35 -21.81 2.62
N LYS A 225 -11.00 -22.96 2.73
CA LYS A 225 -12.17 -23.30 1.88
C LYS A 225 -13.40 -22.51 2.28
N ASP A 226 -13.52 -22.19 3.56
CA ASP A 226 -14.70 -21.54 4.14
C ASP A 226 -14.48 -20.03 4.36
N HIS A 227 -13.24 -19.55 4.22
CA HIS A 227 -12.87 -18.15 4.43
C HIS A 227 -11.78 -17.65 3.48
N ASP A 228 -11.99 -16.45 2.91
CA ASP A 228 -11.00 -15.76 2.05
C ASP A 228 -9.95 -15.01 2.91
N TRP A 229 -9.01 -15.76 3.48
CA TRP A 229 -7.96 -15.22 4.37
C TRP A 229 -6.63 -14.90 3.68
N GLY A 230 -6.55 -15.02 2.36
CA GLY A 230 -5.30 -14.83 1.60
C GLY A 230 -4.09 -15.59 2.18
N GLY A 231 -2.90 -15.02 2.05
CA GLY A 231 -1.65 -15.53 2.65
C GLY A 231 -1.54 -15.34 4.17
N GLY A 232 -2.61 -14.85 4.83
CA GLY A 232 -2.56 -14.42 6.23
C GLY A 232 -2.32 -15.54 7.24
N VAL A 233 -2.87 -16.72 6.96
CA VAL A 233 -2.94 -17.88 7.88
C VAL A 233 -1.57 -18.35 8.35
N ALA A 234 -0.54 -18.31 7.49
CA ALA A 234 0.82 -18.73 7.84
C ALA A 234 1.44 -17.89 8.99
N GLN A 235 0.88 -16.72 9.29
CA GLN A 235 1.34 -15.89 10.40
C GLN A 235 1.03 -16.51 11.76
N ALA A 236 -0.02 -17.34 11.88
CA ALA A 236 -0.32 -18.06 13.11
C ALA A 236 0.77 -19.09 13.46
N TRP A 237 1.33 -19.75 12.43
CA TRP A 237 2.48 -20.65 12.60
C TRP A 237 3.72 -19.90 13.06
N LYS A 238 4.04 -18.77 12.43
CA LYS A 238 5.17 -17.94 12.85
C LYS A 238 5.00 -17.45 14.29
N PHE A 239 3.80 -16.99 14.64
CA PHE A 239 3.46 -16.51 15.98
C PHE A 239 3.66 -17.58 17.06
N ARG A 240 3.23 -18.82 16.81
CA ARG A 240 3.39 -19.92 17.79
C ARG A 240 4.86 -20.29 18.03
N ASN A 241 5.74 -20.02 17.06
CA ASN A 241 7.17 -20.31 17.14
C ASN A 241 8.00 -19.16 17.77
N ILE A 242 7.38 -18.03 18.12
CA ILE A 242 8.05 -16.93 18.84
C ILE A 242 8.50 -17.43 20.22
N ARG A 243 9.76 -17.16 20.57
CA ARG A 243 10.39 -17.73 21.78
C ARG A 243 10.37 -16.74 22.95
N VAL A 244 10.47 -17.29 24.16
CA VAL A 244 10.73 -16.49 25.36
C VAL A 244 12.03 -15.69 25.15
N GLY A 245 12.01 -14.41 25.46
CA GLY A 245 13.11 -13.47 25.22
C GLY A 245 13.00 -12.67 23.92
N ASP A 246 12.18 -13.10 22.96
CA ASP A 246 11.93 -12.31 21.74
C ASP A 246 11.26 -10.97 22.07
N ARG A 247 11.53 -9.96 21.23
CA ARG A 247 11.09 -8.59 21.43
C ARG A 247 9.94 -8.25 20.48
N ILE A 248 8.91 -7.60 21.04
CA ILE A 248 7.67 -7.28 20.34
C ILE A 248 7.49 -5.77 20.23
N VAL A 249 7.06 -5.30 19.06
CA VAL A 249 6.49 -3.97 18.81
C VAL A 249 5.02 -4.15 18.47
N ALA A 250 4.12 -3.68 19.35
CA ALA A 250 2.70 -3.61 19.07
C ALA A 250 2.37 -2.35 18.26
N ASN A 251 1.56 -2.45 17.21
CA ASN A 251 1.24 -1.31 16.34
C ASN A 251 -0.27 -1.06 16.16
N ALA A 252 -0.62 0.22 15.90
CA ALA A 252 -1.92 0.62 15.38
C ALA A 252 -1.79 1.11 13.93
N GLY A 253 -2.21 0.27 12.99
CA GLY A 253 -2.10 0.55 11.56
C GLY A 253 -0.65 0.78 11.12
N THR A 254 -0.43 1.70 10.18
CA THR A 254 0.90 1.97 9.59
C THR A 254 1.62 3.14 10.25
N LYS A 255 0.99 3.84 11.22
CA LYS A 255 1.46 5.15 11.69
C LYS A 255 1.79 5.23 13.18
N ARG A 256 1.54 4.16 13.94
CA ARG A 256 1.71 4.19 15.40
C ARG A 256 2.28 2.89 15.94
N VAL A 257 3.24 3.04 16.85
CA VAL A 257 3.63 2.01 17.82
C VAL A 257 2.86 2.29 19.11
N LEU A 258 2.28 1.23 19.69
CA LEU A 258 1.48 1.29 20.92
C LEU A 258 2.28 0.86 22.14
N GLY A 259 3.19 -0.10 21.95
CA GLY A 259 4.09 -0.53 23.02
C GLY A 259 5.15 -1.49 22.53
N ILE A 260 6.15 -1.65 23.39
CA ILE A 260 7.33 -2.47 23.16
C ILE A 260 7.45 -3.40 24.37
N GLY A 261 7.66 -4.68 24.11
CA GLY A 261 7.70 -5.67 25.17
C GLY A 261 8.63 -6.83 24.87
N THR A 262 8.76 -7.69 25.87
CA THR A 262 9.56 -8.91 25.83
C THR A 262 8.65 -10.12 26.11
N VAL A 263 8.72 -11.15 25.28
CA VAL A 263 7.96 -12.40 25.48
C VAL A 263 8.49 -13.13 26.72
N THR A 264 7.60 -13.46 27.65
CA THR A 264 7.96 -14.04 28.96
C THR A 264 7.53 -15.49 29.13
N GLY A 265 6.72 -16.03 28.23
CA GLY A 265 6.21 -17.39 28.33
C GLY A 265 5.92 -18.03 26.97
N PRO A 266 5.65 -19.34 26.94
CA PRO A 266 5.32 -20.05 25.71
C PRO A 266 3.95 -19.62 25.17
N TYR A 267 3.69 -20.00 23.91
CA TYR A 267 2.39 -19.86 23.26
C TYR A 267 1.25 -20.46 24.10
N GLN A 268 0.10 -19.78 24.09
CA GLN A 268 -1.12 -20.19 24.78
C GLN A 268 -2.32 -20.05 23.84
N PHE A 269 -3.29 -20.96 23.98
CA PHE A 269 -4.57 -20.91 23.27
C PHE A 269 -5.73 -20.69 24.24
N VAL A 270 -6.57 -19.70 23.96
CA VAL A 270 -7.77 -19.39 24.75
C VAL A 270 -9.02 -19.64 23.91
N SER A 271 -9.67 -20.79 24.15
CA SER A 271 -10.91 -21.16 23.44
C SER A 271 -12.03 -20.14 23.66
N GLY A 272 -12.83 -19.88 22.61
CA GLY A 272 -13.99 -18.98 22.67
C GLY A 272 -13.67 -17.48 22.55
N SER A 273 -12.39 -17.11 22.45
CA SER A 273 -11.94 -15.75 22.17
C SER A 273 -11.86 -15.51 20.66
N GLU A 274 -12.20 -14.30 20.19
CA GLU A 274 -12.00 -13.91 18.77
C GLU A 274 -10.50 -13.83 18.42
N TYR A 275 -9.66 -13.55 19.42
CA TYR A 275 -8.22 -13.58 19.35
C TYR A 275 -7.67 -14.64 20.32
N PRO A 276 -7.67 -15.93 19.94
CA PRO A 276 -7.40 -17.02 20.87
C PRO A 276 -5.91 -17.36 20.99
N HIS A 277 -5.09 -17.02 19.99
CA HIS A 277 -3.64 -17.25 20.03
C HIS A 277 -2.96 -16.15 20.83
N ARG A 278 -2.22 -16.50 21.88
CA ARG A 278 -1.61 -15.53 22.80
C ARG A 278 -0.18 -15.89 23.15
N LEU A 279 0.62 -14.86 23.42
CA LEU A 279 1.94 -14.97 24.03
C LEU A 279 1.98 -14.06 25.26
N PRO A 280 2.42 -14.55 26.43
CA PRO A 280 2.71 -13.70 27.58
C PRO A 280 3.83 -12.71 27.23
N VAL A 281 3.61 -11.42 27.52
CA VAL A 281 4.54 -10.33 27.22
C VAL A 281 4.61 -9.40 28.41
N ARG A 282 5.83 -9.12 28.88
CA ARG A 282 6.07 -7.97 29.75
C ARG A 282 6.26 -6.74 28.87
N TRP A 283 5.38 -5.75 29.01
CA TRP A 283 5.51 -4.48 28.30
C TRP A 283 6.57 -3.61 28.99
N ASP A 284 7.65 -3.31 28.27
CA ASP A 284 8.78 -2.50 28.75
C ASP A 284 8.54 -1.00 28.49
N ASP A 285 7.79 -0.66 27.44
CA ASP A 285 7.36 0.71 27.09
C ASP A 285 5.93 0.64 26.54
N VAL A 286 5.01 1.43 27.09
CA VAL A 286 3.60 1.53 26.63
C VAL A 286 3.27 2.94 26.13
N GLU A 287 4.28 3.80 26.01
CA GLU A 287 4.10 5.16 25.53
C GLU A 287 3.97 5.13 23.99
N PRO A 288 2.87 5.66 23.42
CA PRO A 288 2.68 5.61 21.99
C PRO A 288 3.76 6.40 21.24
N ARG A 289 4.20 5.90 20.10
CA ARG A 289 5.18 6.58 19.23
C ARG A 289 4.63 6.78 17.83
N VAL A 290 4.98 7.90 17.21
CA VAL A 290 4.57 8.23 15.84
C VAL A 290 5.61 7.66 14.87
N VAL A 291 5.14 6.88 13.90
CA VAL A 291 5.98 6.25 12.87
C VAL A 291 5.32 6.40 11.50
N ASP A 292 6.04 6.09 10.43
CA ASP A 292 5.48 5.98 9.08
C ASP A 292 5.98 4.72 8.38
N MET A 293 5.17 3.66 8.44
CA MET A 293 5.51 2.33 7.94
C MET A 293 4.43 1.81 6.98
N PRO A 294 4.38 2.27 5.73
CA PRO A 294 3.25 2.03 4.82
C PRO A 294 3.08 0.57 4.35
N GLY A 295 4.06 -0.30 4.53
CA GLY A 295 3.92 -1.74 4.27
C GLY A 295 3.69 -2.58 5.53
N TRP A 296 3.37 -1.98 6.68
CA TRP A 296 2.74 -2.69 7.81
C TRP A 296 1.29 -3.08 7.49
N ARG A 297 1.14 -4.01 6.54
CA ARG A 297 -0.16 -4.55 6.09
C ARG A 297 -0.45 -5.93 6.69
N ARG A 298 0.59 -6.65 7.12
CA ARG A 298 0.48 -7.97 7.76
C ARG A 298 0.40 -7.85 9.28
N THR A 299 -0.33 -8.76 9.93
CA THR A 299 -0.48 -8.85 11.39
C THR A 299 0.83 -9.15 12.11
N LEU A 300 1.70 -9.97 11.53
CA LEU A 300 2.99 -10.37 12.05
C LEU A 300 4.06 -10.07 11.01
N VAL A 301 5.08 -9.33 11.40
CA VAL A 301 6.24 -9.04 10.55
C VAL A 301 7.50 -9.20 11.38
N ARG A 302 8.49 -9.91 10.83
CA ARG A 302 9.80 -10.01 11.48
C ARG A 302 10.60 -8.73 11.19
N LEU A 303 11.26 -8.21 12.21
CA LEU A 303 12.08 -7.00 12.11
C LEU A 303 13.57 -7.37 12.16
N THR A 304 14.40 -6.58 11.50
CA THR A 304 15.81 -6.52 11.89
C THR A 304 15.96 -5.81 13.24
N GLU A 305 17.06 -6.08 13.93
CA GLU A 305 17.44 -5.36 15.14
C GLU A 305 17.53 -3.84 14.92
N SER A 306 18.12 -3.41 13.80
CA SER A 306 18.24 -2.00 13.44
C SER A 306 16.87 -1.33 13.29
N THR A 307 15.94 -1.98 12.59
CA THR A 307 14.55 -1.50 12.45
C THR A 307 13.85 -1.45 13.81
N PHE A 308 14.00 -2.47 14.65
CA PHE A 308 13.44 -2.48 16.00
C PHE A 308 13.97 -1.31 16.85
N ASN A 309 15.28 -1.11 16.87
CA ASN A 309 15.91 -0.02 17.62
C ASN A 309 15.45 1.36 17.13
N THR A 310 15.27 1.52 15.82
CA THR A 310 14.72 2.75 15.22
C THR A 310 13.30 3.01 15.73
N LEU A 311 12.44 1.99 15.76
CA LEU A 311 11.06 2.10 16.27
C LEU A 311 11.04 2.37 17.78
N ALA A 312 11.96 1.74 18.53
CA ALA A 312 12.14 1.93 19.97
C ALA A 312 12.72 3.30 20.36
N GLN A 313 13.21 4.06 19.38
CA GLN A 313 13.70 5.44 19.56
C GLN A 313 12.82 6.47 18.84
N ALA A 314 11.74 6.04 18.17
CA ALA A 314 10.85 6.93 17.45
C ALA A 314 10.20 7.97 18.39
N PRO A 315 9.86 9.18 17.90
CA PRO A 315 9.28 10.23 18.72
C PRO A 315 8.04 9.76 19.48
N GLN A 316 8.09 9.88 20.81
CA GLN A 316 6.92 9.65 21.66
C GLN A 316 5.83 10.64 21.28
N ALA A 317 4.60 10.17 21.14
CA ALA A 317 3.46 10.99 20.77
C ALA A 317 3.26 12.17 21.75
N SER A 318 3.65 11.98 23.02
CA SER A 318 3.64 13.00 24.08
C SER A 318 4.78 14.03 23.95
N ALA A 319 5.92 13.66 23.37
CA ALA A 319 7.05 14.58 23.12
C ALA A 319 6.84 15.45 21.86
N VAL A 320 5.94 15.04 20.94
CA VAL A 320 5.48 15.87 19.82
C VAL A 320 4.47 16.94 20.29
N VAL A 321 4.14 16.99 21.59
CA VAL A 321 3.28 18.02 22.22
C VAL A 321 4.10 19.12 22.92
N ALA A 322 5.44 19.08 22.84
CA ALA A 322 6.30 20.15 23.37
C ALA A 322 6.51 21.33 22.40
N ASP A 323 5.87 21.30 21.23
CA ASP A 323 5.39 22.52 20.61
C ASP A 323 3.90 22.57 20.95
N ALA A 324 3.54 23.41 21.92
CA ALA A 324 2.14 23.72 22.16
C ALA A 324 1.48 24.00 20.79
N PRO A 325 0.23 23.59 20.55
CA PRO A 325 -0.44 24.07 19.36
C PRO A 325 -0.38 25.59 19.43
N THR A 326 0.42 26.21 18.55
CA THR A 326 0.09 27.54 18.09
C THR A 326 -1.37 27.39 17.71
N PRO A 327 -2.30 28.11 18.35
CA PRO A 327 -3.70 27.94 18.08
C PRO A 327 -3.84 28.00 16.57
N VAL A 328 -4.17 26.85 15.96
CA VAL A 328 -4.68 26.85 14.61
C VAL A 328 -5.85 27.79 14.77
N ALA A 329 -5.73 28.99 14.20
CA ALA A 329 -6.79 29.95 14.20
C ALA A 329 -8.05 29.15 13.89
N ALA A 330 -8.98 29.13 14.84
CA ALA A 330 -10.27 28.48 14.64
C ALA A 330 -10.70 28.85 13.23
N PRO A 331 -11.10 27.89 12.36
CA PRO A 331 -11.55 28.26 11.04
C PRO A 331 -12.61 29.35 11.23
N SER A 332 -12.27 30.58 10.86
CA SER A 332 -13.13 31.73 11.02
C SER A 332 -14.33 31.44 10.12
N GLY A 333 -15.45 31.06 10.73
CA GLY A 333 -16.65 30.62 10.03
C GLY A 333 -17.17 29.20 10.35
N GLY A 334 -16.58 28.47 11.30
CA GLY A 334 -17.16 27.23 11.84
C GLY A 334 -18.34 27.49 12.78
N ILE A 335 -19.38 26.64 12.74
CA ILE A 335 -20.49 26.66 13.71
C ILE A 335 -20.02 26.01 15.02
N ASP A 336 -20.20 26.69 16.15
CA ASP A 336 -19.91 26.14 17.48
C ASP A 336 -21.07 25.23 17.95
N PHE A 337 -20.89 24.57 19.09
CA PHE A 337 -21.88 23.60 19.59
C PHE A 337 -23.25 24.24 19.84
N ASP A 338 -23.27 25.45 20.41
CA ASP A 338 -24.48 26.22 20.63
C ASP A 338 -25.14 26.64 19.31
N GLY A 339 -24.35 26.97 18.29
CA GLY A 339 -24.83 27.20 16.93
C GLY A 339 -25.45 25.95 16.29
N VAL A 340 -24.90 24.75 16.53
CA VAL A 340 -25.51 23.49 16.06
C VAL A 340 -26.88 23.28 16.71
N ILE A 341 -27.00 23.54 18.02
CA ILE A 341 -28.27 23.45 18.74
C ILE A 341 -29.28 24.45 18.17
N ALA A 342 -28.89 25.73 18.03
CA ALA A 342 -29.75 26.78 17.50
C ALA A 342 -30.22 26.48 16.06
N GLN A 343 -29.37 25.88 15.23
CA GLN A 343 -29.75 25.48 13.87
C GLN A 343 -30.78 24.34 13.88
N LEU A 344 -30.61 23.34 14.73
CA LEU A 344 -31.56 22.24 14.85
C LEU A 344 -32.92 22.77 15.32
N GLU A 345 -32.93 23.64 16.33
CA GLU A 345 -34.14 24.30 16.84
C GLU A 345 -34.84 25.16 15.77
N SER A 346 -34.08 25.89 14.94
CA SER A 346 -34.62 26.70 13.83
C SER A 346 -35.42 25.87 12.81
N ARG A 347 -35.15 24.56 12.76
CA ARG A 347 -35.84 23.59 11.90
C ARG A 347 -36.85 22.74 12.65
N SER A 348 -37.23 23.15 13.85
CA SER A 348 -38.15 22.41 14.73
C SER A 348 -37.66 20.99 15.07
N LEU A 349 -36.34 20.79 15.12
CA LEU A 349 -35.70 19.56 15.56
C LEU A 349 -35.07 19.80 16.94
N SER A 350 -35.60 19.14 17.98
CA SER A 350 -35.03 19.22 19.33
C SER A 350 -34.45 17.87 19.73
N PHE A 351 -33.21 17.89 20.21
CA PHE A 351 -32.49 16.72 20.71
C PHE A 351 -31.81 17.07 22.04
N PRO A 352 -31.68 16.13 22.98
CA PRO A 352 -30.90 16.35 24.20
C PRO A 352 -29.46 16.72 23.86
N ALA A 353 -28.89 17.70 24.58
CA ALA A 353 -27.54 18.18 24.34
C ALA A 353 -26.50 17.05 24.48
N GLU A 354 -26.70 16.13 25.41
CA GLU A 354 -25.84 14.98 25.64
C GLU A 354 -25.84 14.01 24.46
N LEU A 355 -27.00 13.81 23.82
CA LEU A 355 -27.13 12.98 22.63
C LEU A 355 -26.40 13.62 21.45
N LEU A 356 -26.59 14.92 21.25
CA LEU A 356 -25.95 15.67 20.18
C LEU A 356 -24.42 15.71 20.37
N ALA A 357 -23.95 15.96 21.59
CA ALA A 357 -22.53 15.95 21.93
C ALA A 357 -21.92 14.57 21.68
N SER A 358 -22.57 13.50 22.16
CA SER A 358 -22.11 12.11 21.94
C SER A 358 -22.05 11.77 20.45
N TYR A 359 -23.05 12.20 19.68
CA TYR A 359 -23.11 12.02 18.23
C TYR A 359 -21.96 12.73 17.50
N LEU A 360 -21.73 14.02 17.79
CA LEU A 360 -20.67 14.81 17.16
C LEU A 360 -19.27 14.30 17.54
N LEU A 361 -19.07 13.93 18.81
CA LEU A 361 -17.82 13.35 19.30
C LEU A 361 -17.54 12.00 18.64
N ALA A 362 -18.55 11.15 18.45
CA ALA A 362 -18.39 9.87 17.78
C ALA A 362 -17.99 10.04 16.30
N LEU A 363 -18.58 11.03 15.60
CA LEU A 363 -18.16 11.41 14.25
C LEU A 363 -16.71 11.92 14.21
N GLN A 364 -16.30 12.74 15.17
CA GLN A 364 -14.94 13.26 15.25
C GLN A 364 -13.91 12.16 15.54
N ALA A 365 -14.21 11.25 16.46
CA ALA A 365 -13.28 10.24 16.94
C ALA A 365 -13.14 9.05 15.97
N ARG A 366 -14.25 8.54 15.42
CA ARG A 366 -14.28 7.29 14.65
C ARG A 366 -14.85 7.41 13.24
N ARG A 367 -15.36 8.59 12.85
CA ARG A 367 -15.99 8.86 11.54
C ARG A 367 -17.13 7.89 11.18
N PHE A 368 -17.74 7.27 12.20
CA PHE A 368 -18.81 6.29 12.04
C PHE A 368 -19.72 6.32 13.26
N VAL A 369 -21.04 6.36 13.04
CA VAL A 369 -22.05 6.37 14.10
C VAL A 369 -23.24 5.50 13.71
N LEU A 370 -23.74 4.70 14.66
CA LEU A 370 -24.98 3.93 14.53
C LEU A 370 -26.08 4.62 15.37
N LEU A 371 -27.12 5.11 14.71
CA LEU A 371 -28.30 5.67 15.36
C LEU A 371 -29.39 4.59 15.46
N THR A 372 -29.71 4.16 16.69
CA THR A 372 -30.75 3.14 16.94
C THR A 372 -31.87 3.72 17.81
N GLY A 373 -33.08 3.17 17.71
CA GLY A 373 -34.24 3.61 18.50
C GLY A 373 -35.55 3.59 17.72
N ILE A 374 -36.66 3.83 18.43
CA ILE A 374 -38.05 3.75 17.93
C ILE A 374 -38.24 4.59 16.66
N SER A 375 -39.03 4.11 15.69
CA SER A 375 -39.31 4.86 14.46
C SER A 375 -39.92 6.23 14.77
N GLY A 376 -39.59 7.26 13.97
CA GLY A 376 -40.10 8.62 14.16
C GLY A 376 -39.31 9.51 15.14
N THR A 377 -38.32 9.01 15.87
CA THR A 377 -37.52 9.80 16.84
C THR A 377 -36.47 10.73 16.23
N GLY A 378 -36.62 11.12 14.96
CA GLY A 378 -35.75 12.11 14.32
C GLY A 378 -34.33 11.66 13.96
N LYS A 379 -33.94 10.40 14.17
CA LYS A 379 -32.58 9.87 13.85
C LYS A 379 -32.06 10.25 12.45
N THR A 380 -32.89 10.04 11.43
CA THR A 380 -32.55 10.40 10.04
C THR A 380 -32.42 11.91 9.86
N GLN A 381 -33.26 12.69 10.53
CA GLN A 381 -33.24 14.15 10.46
C GLN A 381 -31.99 14.73 11.15
N LEU A 382 -31.59 14.19 12.31
CA LEU A 382 -30.34 14.53 12.98
C LEU A 382 -29.13 14.31 12.06
N ALA A 383 -29.06 13.12 11.44
CA ALA A 383 -27.97 12.79 10.53
C ALA A 383 -27.91 13.74 9.32
N LEU A 384 -29.06 14.01 8.70
CA LEU A 384 -29.16 14.89 7.53
C LEU A 384 -28.83 16.35 7.87
N GLU A 385 -29.28 16.85 9.01
CA GLU A 385 -29.09 18.26 9.37
C GLU A 385 -27.65 18.54 9.81
N VAL A 386 -27.04 17.63 10.58
CA VAL A 386 -25.60 17.73 10.84
C VAL A 386 -24.80 17.57 9.54
N ALA A 387 -25.17 16.65 8.64
CA ALA A 387 -24.50 16.56 7.35
C ALA A 387 -24.59 17.85 6.52
N ARG A 388 -25.73 18.58 6.56
CA ARG A 388 -25.87 19.90 5.92
C ARG A 388 -24.98 20.95 6.57
N LEU A 389 -24.95 21.02 7.90
CA LEU A 389 -24.14 21.98 8.66
C LEU A 389 -22.65 21.85 8.37
N PHE A 390 -22.17 20.62 8.17
CA PHE A 390 -20.77 20.30 7.91
C PHE A 390 -20.48 20.01 6.42
N SER A 391 -21.48 20.14 5.55
CA SER A 391 -21.25 20.13 4.11
C SER A 391 -20.43 21.37 3.75
N PRO A 392 -19.44 21.26 2.84
CA PRO A 392 -18.77 22.45 2.32
C PRO A 392 -19.85 23.43 1.84
N ARG A 393 -19.87 24.64 2.40
CA ARG A 393 -20.72 25.71 1.88
C ARG A 393 -20.22 26.01 0.48
N THR A 394 -20.82 25.36 -0.52
CA THR A 394 -20.84 25.93 -1.86
C THR A 394 -21.69 27.18 -1.71
N THR A 395 -21.05 28.35 -1.70
CA THR A 395 -21.75 29.56 -2.11
C THR A 395 -22.26 29.24 -3.51
N ASN A 396 -23.52 28.85 -3.63
CA ASN A 396 -24.24 28.91 -4.89
C ASN A 396 -24.33 30.40 -5.23
N SER A 397 -23.24 30.93 -5.77
CA SER A 397 -23.30 32.02 -6.71
C SER A 397 -23.69 31.36 -8.02
N GLU A 398 -24.89 31.67 -8.50
CA GLU A 398 -25.32 31.39 -9.86
C GLU A 398 -24.49 32.23 -10.84
N ALA A 399 -23.20 31.91 -10.97
CA ALA A 399 -22.27 32.54 -11.90
C ALA A 399 -21.40 31.48 -12.57
N ASP A 400 -21.95 30.85 -13.62
CA ASP A 400 -21.29 30.29 -14.81
C ASP A 400 -19.94 29.52 -14.66
N GLY A 401 -19.70 28.88 -13.52
CA GLY A 401 -18.49 28.09 -13.28
C GLY A 401 -18.49 27.39 -11.93
N ALA A 402 -17.84 26.23 -11.85
CA ALA A 402 -17.67 25.45 -10.64
C ALA A 402 -16.23 25.56 -10.12
N GLU A 403 -16.06 25.92 -8.85
CA GLU A 403 -14.72 25.98 -8.26
C GLU A 403 -14.22 24.61 -7.75
N LYS A 404 -12.93 24.37 -7.89
CA LYS A 404 -12.24 23.19 -7.38
C LYS A 404 -10.98 23.55 -6.60
N VAL A 405 -10.99 23.24 -5.30
CA VAL A 405 -9.79 23.28 -4.45
C VAL A 405 -8.88 22.09 -4.78
N LEU A 406 -7.59 22.36 -4.99
CA LEU A 406 -6.60 21.37 -5.32
C LEU A 406 -6.06 20.64 -4.09
N ALA A 407 -6.23 19.32 -4.07
CA ALA A 407 -5.64 18.45 -3.06
C ALA A 407 -4.22 18.02 -3.44
N PRO A 408 -3.34 17.69 -2.48
CA PRO A 408 -1.97 17.23 -2.77
C PRO A 408 -1.89 16.05 -3.76
N ASP A 409 -2.83 15.10 -3.68
CA ASP A 409 -2.88 13.94 -4.60
C ASP A 409 -3.21 14.35 -6.05
N MET A 410 -3.99 15.42 -6.24
CA MET A 410 -4.35 15.93 -7.57
C MET A 410 -3.11 16.45 -8.30
N LEU A 411 -2.29 17.25 -7.59
CA LEU A 411 -1.02 17.75 -8.10
C LEU A 411 -0.05 16.60 -8.35
N LYS A 412 0.16 15.72 -7.37
CA LYS A 412 1.09 14.58 -7.49
C LYS A 412 0.79 13.71 -8.71
N ARG A 413 -0.48 13.40 -8.97
CA ARG A 413 -0.87 12.53 -10.08
C ARG A 413 -1.10 13.28 -11.40
N GLY A 414 -1.23 14.61 -11.37
CA GLY A 414 -1.59 15.42 -12.53
C GLY A 414 -3.02 15.15 -12.97
N ARG A 415 -3.96 15.23 -12.04
CA ARG A 415 -5.39 15.00 -12.30
C ARG A 415 -6.23 15.92 -11.45
N PHE A 416 -7.42 16.29 -11.91
CA PHE A 416 -8.40 16.97 -11.06
C PHE A 416 -9.81 16.43 -11.30
N VAL A 417 -10.66 16.60 -10.29
CA VAL A 417 -12.05 16.15 -10.31
C VAL A 417 -12.92 17.30 -10.78
N VAL A 418 -13.75 17.04 -11.79
CA VAL A 418 -14.78 17.96 -12.26
C VAL A 418 -16.00 17.82 -11.35
N PRO A 419 -16.52 18.92 -10.77
CA PRO A 419 -17.75 18.90 -9.97
C PRO A 419 -18.92 18.26 -10.72
N ALA A 420 -19.78 17.55 -9.99
CA ALA A 420 -20.83 16.70 -10.56
C ALA A 420 -21.84 17.46 -11.44
N THR A 421 -22.08 18.75 -11.18
CA THR A 421 -22.96 19.59 -11.99
C THR A 421 -22.38 19.80 -13.39
N LEU A 422 -21.12 20.26 -13.46
CA LEU A 422 -20.41 20.48 -14.72
C LEU A 422 -20.08 19.16 -15.42
N ALA A 423 -19.79 18.09 -14.69
CA ALA A 423 -19.51 16.77 -15.26
C ALA A 423 -20.65 16.24 -16.14
N LYS A 424 -21.91 16.48 -15.74
CA LYS A 424 -23.10 16.06 -16.49
C LYS A 424 -23.19 16.70 -17.88
N GLU A 425 -22.69 17.92 -18.03
CA GLU A 425 -22.69 18.62 -19.32
C GLU A 425 -21.75 17.96 -20.34
N PHE A 426 -20.73 17.24 -19.87
CA PHE A 426 -19.79 16.50 -20.72
C PHE A 426 -20.17 15.02 -20.88
N ASP A 427 -21.25 14.55 -20.26
CA ASP A 427 -21.66 13.13 -20.35
C ASP A 427 -22.00 12.70 -21.78
N ALA A 428 -22.64 13.57 -22.55
CA ALA A 428 -22.98 13.34 -23.94
C ALA A 428 -21.77 13.38 -24.90
N LEU A 429 -20.67 13.99 -24.47
CA LEU A 429 -19.45 14.18 -25.27
C LEU A 429 -18.43 13.06 -25.07
N THR A 430 -18.56 12.28 -23.99
CA THR A 430 -17.69 11.14 -23.70
C THR A 430 -18.12 9.88 -24.48
N GLY A 431 -17.90 9.86 -25.80
CA GLY A 431 -18.03 8.67 -26.64
C GLY A 431 -16.93 7.61 -26.40
N GLU A 432 -16.79 6.64 -27.32
CA GLU A 432 -15.91 5.45 -27.19
C GLU A 432 -14.44 5.74 -26.81
N GLY A 433 -13.94 6.97 -27.04
CA GLY A 433 -12.58 7.37 -26.72
C GLY A 433 -12.31 7.90 -25.30
N ARG A 434 -13.34 8.20 -24.47
CA ARG A 434 -13.19 8.81 -23.12
C ARG A 434 -12.17 9.97 -23.08
N ARG A 435 -12.31 10.97 -23.95
CA ARG A 435 -11.50 12.20 -23.93
C ARG A 435 -12.37 13.46 -23.94
N ILE A 436 -11.85 14.56 -23.42
CA ILE A 436 -12.43 15.90 -23.54
C ILE A 436 -11.34 16.91 -23.90
N ASP A 437 -11.70 17.99 -24.59
CA ASP A 437 -10.76 19.07 -24.87
C ASP A 437 -10.68 20.01 -23.66
N VAL A 438 -9.46 20.33 -23.23
CA VAL A 438 -9.19 21.09 -22.00
C VAL A 438 -8.29 22.27 -22.31
N ARG A 439 -8.70 23.46 -21.84
CA ARG A 439 -7.85 24.65 -21.79
C ARG A 439 -7.42 24.89 -20.35
N LEU A 440 -6.14 24.65 -20.06
CA LEU A 440 -5.62 24.75 -18.71
C LEU A 440 -4.77 26.02 -18.54
N LEU A 441 -5.10 26.85 -17.56
CA LEU A 441 -4.35 28.06 -17.17
C LEU A 441 -4.06 28.99 -18.37
N GLY A 442 -5.08 29.25 -19.19
CA GLY A 442 -4.95 30.08 -20.39
C GLY A 442 -4.03 29.54 -21.50
N ARG A 443 -3.56 28.28 -21.42
CA ARG A 443 -2.70 27.67 -22.45
C ARG A 443 -3.51 27.22 -23.68
N GLN A 444 -2.84 26.60 -24.66
CA GLN A 444 -3.49 26.00 -25.82
C GLN A 444 -4.45 24.88 -25.41
N VAL A 445 -5.51 24.67 -26.19
CA VAL A 445 -6.47 23.59 -25.98
C VAL A 445 -5.80 22.25 -26.30
N GLU A 446 -5.86 21.32 -25.35
CA GLU A 446 -5.31 19.97 -25.49
C GLU A 446 -6.38 18.93 -25.19
N SER A 447 -6.46 17.87 -26.00
CA SER A 447 -7.36 16.75 -25.72
C SER A 447 -6.81 15.91 -24.57
N MET A 448 -7.59 15.75 -23.49
CA MET A 448 -7.20 15.02 -22.28
C MET A 448 -8.02 13.74 -22.12
N SER A 449 -7.40 12.70 -21.54
CA SER A 449 -8.13 11.48 -21.17
C SER A 449 -8.98 11.74 -19.93
N VAL A 450 -10.16 11.14 -19.89
CA VAL A 450 -11.04 11.18 -18.72
C VAL A 450 -11.30 9.81 -18.16
N TYR A 451 -11.42 9.75 -16.84
CA TYR A 451 -11.87 8.57 -16.12
C TYR A 451 -13.22 8.85 -15.46
N LYS A 452 -14.19 7.98 -15.73
CA LYS A 452 -15.46 7.90 -15.01
C LYS A 452 -15.48 6.61 -14.22
N ASP A 453 -15.81 6.74 -12.93
CA ASP A 453 -15.96 5.60 -12.04
C ASP A 453 -17.32 4.92 -12.32
N PRO A 454 -17.35 3.63 -12.71
CA PRO A 454 -18.61 2.91 -12.96
C PRO A 454 -19.54 2.86 -11.75
N ALA A 455 -18.99 2.89 -10.53
CA ALA A 455 -19.77 2.90 -9.28
C ALA A 455 -20.21 4.32 -8.87
N ARG A 456 -19.66 5.37 -9.50
CA ARG A 456 -19.96 6.78 -9.21
C ARG A 456 -20.10 7.56 -10.52
N PRO A 457 -21.24 7.44 -11.23
CA PRO A 457 -21.40 7.95 -12.59
C PRO A 457 -21.22 9.46 -12.72
N ASN A 458 -21.48 10.22 -11.64
CA ASN A 458 -21.31 11.67 -11.61
C ASN A 458 -19.86 12.13 -11.30
N LEU A 459 -18.92 11.18 -11.16
CA LEU A 459 -17.51 11.48 -10.88
C LEU A 459 -16.71 11.47 -12.19
N LEU A 460 -16.38 12.66 -12.69
CA LEU A 460 -15.50 12.85 -13.84
C LEU A 460 -14.12 13.30 -13.39
N ILE A 461 -13.09 12.55 -13.78
CA ILE A 461 -11.68 12.87 -13.47
C ILE A 461 -10.94 13.16 -14.77
N VAL A 462 -10.36 14.34 -14.88
CA VAL A 462 -9.48 14.72 -15.99
C VAL A 462 -8.06 14.27 -15.68
N LEU A 463 -7.45 13.52 -16.59
CA LEU A 463 -6.08 13.03 -16.51
C LEU A 463 -5.19 13.88 -17.41
N LEU A 464 -4.33 14.69 -16.80
CA LEU A 464 -3.41 15.55 -17.53
C LEU A 464 -2.20 14.76 -18.03
N SER A 465 -1.75 15.08 -19.23
CA SER A 465 -0.54 14.52 -19.83
C SER A 465 0.34 15.62 -20.43
N GLY A 466 1.55 15.26 -20.85
CA GLY A 466 2.42 16.16 -21.61
C GLY A 466 2.75 17.46 -20.86
N GLU A 467 2.68 18.58 -21.60
CA GLU A 467 2.98 19.90 -21.06
C GLU A 467 1.90 20.41 -20.10
N GLY A 468 0.62 20.11 -20.35
CA GLY A 468 -0.46 20.48 -19.43
C GLY A 468 -0.24 19.94 -18.02
N LYS A 469 0.21 18.69 -17.90
CA LYS A 469 0.57 18.09 -16.60
C LYS A 469 1.74 18.82 -15.93
N ARG A 470 2.81 19.13 -16.67
CA ARG A 470 3.97 19.84 -16.11
C ARG A 470 3.57 21.21 -15.58
N ALA A 471 2.86 22.02 -16.36
CA ALA A 471 2.37 23.32 -15.93
C ALA A 471 1.46 23.23 -14.71
N PHE A 472 0.54 22.26 -14.67
CA PHE A 472 -0.31 22.02 -13.51
C PHE A 472 0.49 21.75 -12.22
N GLN A 473 1.60 21.01 -12.32
CA GLN A 473 2.42 20.60 -11.18
C GLN A 473 3.41 21.68 -10.73
N THR A 474 3.90 22.49 -11.66
CA THR A 474 4.91 23.52 -11.37
C THR A 474 4.29 24.86 -11.02
N THR A 475 3.08 25.14 -11.50
CA THR A 475 2.44 26.45 -11.39
C THR A 475 1.36 26.48 -10.32
N LEU A 476 0.87 25.34 -9.81
CA LEU A 476 -0.18 25.30 -8.79
C LEU A 476 0.27 24.58 -7.54
N SER A 477 -0.28 24.99 -6.38
CA SER A 477 -0.01 24.43 -5.07
C SER A 477 -1.27 23.84 -4.43
N ALA A 478 -1.09 22.97 -3.42
CA ALA A 478 -2.22 22.42 -2.70
C ALA A 478 -2.94 23.54 -1.94
N GLY A 479 -4.26 23.60 -2.05
CA GLY A 479 -5.08 24.71 -1.56
C GLY A 479 -5.44 25.75 -2.61
N ASP A 480 -4.74 25.80 -3.76
CA ASP A 480 -5.12 26.67 -4.88
C ASP A 480 -6.51 26.30 -5.40
N ARG A 481 -7.25 27.31 -5.86
CA ARG A 481 -8.59 27.16 -6.42
C ARG A 481 -8.55 27.29 -7.94
N LEU A 482 -9.18 26.34 -8.61
CA LEU A 482 -9.46 26.41 -10.04
C LEU A 482 -10.92 26.77 -10.27
N SER A 483 -11.16 27.74 -11.13
CA SER A 483 -12.47 27.97 -11.74
C SER A 483 -12.61 27.07 -12.97
N LEU A 484 -13.60 26.19 -12.94
CA LEU A 484 -13.90 25.25 -14.02
C LEU A 484 -15.20 25.67 -14.70
N ARG A 485 -15.17 25.81 -16.02
CA ARG A 485 -16.36 26.16 -16.81
C ARG A 485 -16.33 25.52 -18.18
N ARG A 486 -17.49 25.43 -18.81
CA ARG A 486 -17.62 25.00 -20.19
C ARG A 486 -17.57 26.23 -21.09
N GLU A 487 -16.78 26.17 -22.15
CA GLU A 487 -16.77 27.18 -23.22
C GLU A 487 -16.81 26.49 -24.58
N THR A 488 -17.41 27.14 -25.58
CA THR A 488 -17.32 26.69 -26.97
C THR A 488 -16.22 27.46 -27.68
N ILE A 489 -15.16 26.77 -28.11
CA ILE A 489 -14.02 27.34 -28.83
C ILE A 489 -13.91 26.63 -30.18
N ASP A 490 -13.94 27.39 -31.28
CA ASP A 490 -13.88 26.86 -32.66
C ASP A 490 -14.92 25.76 -32.95
N GLY A 491 -16.13 25.90 -32.38
CA GLY A 491 -17.22 24.93 -32.55
C GLY A 491 -17.06 23.64 -31.74
N LYS A 492 -16.04 23.55 -30.88
CA LYS A 492 -15.83 22.43 -29.94
C LYS A 492 -16.12 22.85 -28.51
N GLU A 493 -16.67 21.93 -27.75
CA GLU A 493 -16.92 22.10 -26.32
C GLU A 493 -15.64 21.82 -25.53
N VAL A 494 -15.15 22.85 -24.83
CA VAL A 494 -13.87 22.83 -24.11
C VAL A 494 -14.12 23.05 -22.62
N LEU A 495 -13.53 22.20 -21.80
CA LEU A 495 -13.44 22.44 -20.36
C LEU A 495 -12.30 23.43 -20.09
N VAL A 496 -12.64 24.61 -19.59
CA VAL A 496 -11.66 25.62 -19.21
C VAL A 496 -11.39 25.53 -17.72
N ALA A 497 -10.11 25.46 -17.36
CA ALA A 497 -9.63 25.35 -15.98
C ALA A 497 -8.57 26.43 -15.72
N ASP A 498 -9.00 27.55 -15.14
CA ASP A 498 -8.13 28.70 -14.82
C ASP A 498 -8.04 28.90 -13.30
N ARG A 499 -7.06 29.67 -12.82
CA ARG A 499 -7.03 30.05 -11.40
C ARG A 499 -8.27 30.89 -11.07
N ALA A 500 -8.94 30.57 -9.97
CA ALA A 500 -10.00 31.43 -9.45
C ALA A 500 -9.40 32.78 -9.04
N ALA A 501 -10.13 33.88 -9.27
CA ALA A 501 -9.71 35.20 -8.81
C ALA A 501 -9.64 35.22 -7.27
N ALA A 502 -8.66 35.92 -6.72
CA ALA A 502 -8.61 36.15 -5.27
C ALA A 502 -9.88 36.92 -4.88
N THR A 503 -10.65 36.38 -3.96
CA THR A 503 -11.78 37.09 -3.37
C THR A 503 -11.18 38.16 -2.45
N ASP A 504 -11.24 39.43 -2.86
CA ASP A 504 -10.89 40.55 -1.99
C ASP A 504 -11.87 40.52 -0.81
N ASP A 505 -11.37 40.20 0.38
CA ASP A 505 -12.08 40.33 1.64
C ASP A 505 -12.22 41.82 1.97
N HIS A 506 -13.14 42.50 1.29
CA HIS A 506 -13.58 43.83 1.69
C HIS A 506 -14.49 43.71 2.91
N LEU A 507 -13.89 43.79 4.10
CA LEU A 507 -14.58 44.16 5.32
C LEU A 507 -15.16 45.58 5.16
N PRO A 508 -16.49 45.80 5.29
CA PRO A 508 -17.03 47.14 5.34
C PRO A 508 -16.65 47.78 6.67
N THR A 509 -15.87 48.85 6.61
CA THR A 509 -15.63 49.77 7.72
C THR A 509 -16.92 50.52 8.04
N THR A 510 -17.71 50.01 8.98
CA THR A 510 -18.71 50.82 9.68
C THR A 510 -18.00 51.77 10.63
N SER A 511 -17.88 53.03 10.20
CA SER A 511 -17.59 54.16 11.09
C SER A 511 -18.88 54.49 11.86
N PHE A 512 -18.85 54.37 13.20
CA PHE A 512 -19.86 54.96 14.05
C PHE A 512 -19.44 56.39 14.39
N GLY A 513 -20.29 57.35 14.04
CA GLY A 513 -20.29 58.72 14.57
C GLY A 513 -21.20 58.86 15.78
#